data_AF-A0A3D8Y8N2-F1
#
_entry.id   AF-A0A3D8Y8N2-F1
#
_cell.length_a   1.000
_cell.length_b   1.000
_cell.length_c   1.000
_cell.angle_alpha   90.00
_cell.angle_beta   90.00
_cell.angle_gamma   90.00
#
_symmetry.space_group_name_H-M   'P 1'
#
loop_
_entity.id
_entity.type
_entity.pdbx_description
1 polymer ?
#
loop_
_entity_poly.entity_id
_entity_poly.type
_entity_poly.pdbx_seq_one_letter_code
_entity_poly.pdbx_strand_id
1 'polypeptide(L)'
;MGKDTKLKNSYKKMLEWYEYRAVENSRSLEKLLKLLPELDIESPADPSYDKDVDDLESLKLIYETSIRNFESQVDKYRKLIDEI
;
A
#
# COMPACT_ATOMS: atom_id res chain seq x y z
N MET A 1 -2.02 -26.31 -24.45
CA MET A 1 -2.37 -25.47 -23.29
C MET A 1 -3.62 -24.67 -23.63
N GLY A 2 -4.71 -24.85 -22.89
CA GLY A 2 -5.99 -24.16 -23.11
C GLY A 2 -5.89 -22.65 -22.81
N LYS A 3 -6.80 -21.86 -23.38
CA LYS A 3 -6.88 -20.41 -23.15
C LYS A 3 -7.12 -20.08 -21.67
N ASP A 4 -7.91 -20.89 -20.99
CA ASP A 4 -8.27 -20.72 -19.57
C ASP A 4 -7.04 -20.86 -18.65
N THR A 5 -6.12 -21.78 -18.97
CA THR A 5 -4.86 -21.93 -18.23
C THR A 5 -3.96 -20.69 -18.36
N LYS A 6 -3.93 -20.05 -19.53
CA LYS A 6 -3.15 -18.83 -19.73
C LYS A 6 -3.76 -17.66 -18.98
N LEU A 7 -5.09 -17.51 -19.01
CA LEU A 7 -5.79 -16.45 -18.29
C LEU A 7 -5.63 -16.60 -16.76
N LYS A 8 -5.82 -17.82 -16.23
CA LYS A 8 -5.63 -18.14 -14.82
C LYS A 8 -4.21 -17.80 -14.34
N ASN A 9 -3.20 -18.11 -15.15
CA ASN A 9 -1.81 -17.75 -14.83
C ASN A 9 -1.56 -16.24 -14.85
N SER A 10 -2.19 -15.49 -15.77
CA SER A 10 -2.11 -14.03 -15.75
C SER A 10 -2.76 -13.45 -14.49
N TYR A 11 -3.91 -13.98 -14.07
CA TYR A 11 -4.57 -13.53 -12.84
C TYR A 11 -3.75 -13.86 -11.60
N LYS A 12 -3.09 -15.03 -11.54
CA LYS A 12 -2.15 -15.35 -10.46
C LYS A 12 -1.01 -14.34 -10.34
N LYS A 13 -0.40 -13.95 -11.46
CA LYS A 13 0.66 -12.92 -11.46
C LYS A 13 0.15 -11.57 -10.95
N MET A 14 -1.07 -11.19 -11.32
CA MET A 14 -1.69 -9.95 -10.81
C MET A 14 -1.98 -10.05 -9.32
N LEU A 15 -2.51 -11.18 -8.85
CA LEU A 15 -2.73 -11.46 -7.44
C LEU A 15 -1.43 -11.31 -6.64
N GLU A 16 -0.38 -12.03 -7.06
CA GLU A 16 0.95 -11.98 -6.43
C GLU A 16 1.51 -10.55 -6.37
N TRP A 17 1.32 -9.77 -7.45
CA TRP A 17 1.74 -8.38 -7.48
C TRP A 17 0.99 -7.52 -6.46
N TYR A 18 -0.34 -7.64 -6.37
CA TYR A 18 -1.12 -6.86 -5.41
C TYR A 18 -0.85 -7.27 -3.96
N GLU A 19 -0.65 -8.56 -3.69
CA GLU A 19 -0.25 -9.06 -2.37
C GLU A 19 1.10 -8.47 -1.97
N TYR A 20 2.10 -8.50 -2.87
CA TYR A 20 3.40 -7.86 -2.64
C TYR A 20 3.27 -6.37 -2.33
N ARG A 21 2.49 -5.63 -3.12
CA ARG A 21 2.30 -4.18 -2.93
C ARG A 21 1.59 -3.84 -1.63
N ALA A 22 0.61 -4.63 -1.20
CA ALA A 22 -0.05 -4.45 0.09
C ALA A 22 0.96 -4.62 1.25
N VAL A 23 1.81 -5.64 1.18
CA VAL A 23 2.84 -5.90 2.20
C VAL A 23 3.88 -4.77 2.25
N GLU A 24 4.42 -4.35 1.11
CA GLU A 24 5.45 -3.29 1.08
C GLU A 24 4.92 -1.94 1.56
N ASN A 25 3.69 -1.58 1.20
CA ASN A 25 3.06 -0.36 1.70
C ASN A 25 2.74 -0.46 3.19
N SER A 26 2.33 -1.63 3.69
CA SER A 26 2.11 -1.85 5.12
C SER A 26 3.40 -1.69 5.93
N ARG A 27 4.53 -2.21 5.43
CA ARG A 27 5.86 -2.03 6.06
C ARG A 27 6.30 -0.57 6.07
N SER A 28 6.02 0.17 5.01
CA SER A 28 6.34 1.59 4.92
C SER A 28 5.49 2.41 5.89
N LEU A 29 4.19 2.10 5.97
CA LEU A 29 3.28 2.69 6.95
C LEU A 29 3.72 2.40 8.40
N GLU A 30 4.13 1.17 8.71
CA GLU A 30 4.60 0.82 10.06
C GLU A 30 5.80 1.67 10.48
N LYS A 31 6.76 1.92 9.58
CA LYS A 31 7.90 2.79 9.86
C LYS A 31 7.45 4.23 10.13
N LEU A 32 6.50 4.72 9.34
CA LEU A 32 5.98 6.07 9.47
C LEU A 32 5.19 6.28 10.76
N LEU A 33 4.39 5.28 11.17
CA LEU A 33 3.66 5.28 12.44
C LEU A 33 4.60 5.29 13.67
N LYS A 34 5.82 4.76 13.53
CA LYS A 34 6.86 4.85 14.57
C LYS A 34 7.57 6.19 14.57
N LEU A 35 7.84 6.76 13.39
CA LEU A 35 8.54 8.02 13.23
C LEU A 35 7.71 9.23 13.67
N LEU A 36 6.45 9.34 13.21
CA LEU A 36 5.64 10.55 13.41
C LEU A 36 5.51 10.99 14.89
N PRO A 37 5.30 10.08 15.86
CA PRO A 37 5.23 10.46 17.28
C PRO A 37 6.57 10.94 17.88
N GLU A 38 7.69 10.67 17.22
CA GLU A 38 9.02 11.10 17.66
C GLU A 38 9.39 12.50 17.12
N LEU A 39 8.58 13.05 16.22
CA LEU A 39 8.78 14.40 15.66
C LEU A 39 8.26 15.47 16.64
N ASP A 40 9.00 16.57 16.73
CA ASP A 40 8.68 17.68 17.62
C ASP A 40 7.80 18.71 16.89
N ILE A 41 6.51 18.39 16.81
CA ILE A 41 5.50 19.16 16.06
C ILE A 41 5.15 20.48 16.77
N GLU A 42 5.40 20.59 18.08
CA GLU A 42 5.04 21.77 18.89
C GLU A 42 6.19 22.78 19.02
N SER A 43 7.41 22.41 18.63
CA SER A 43 8.55 23.31 18.66
C SER A 43 8.44 24.38 17.56
N PRO A 44 8.88 25.62 17.81
CA PRO A 44 8.99 26.65 16.78
C PRO A 44 10.08 26.24 15.79
N ALA A 45 9.70 25.40 14.83
CA ALA A 45 10.58 24.92 13.79
C ALA A 45 10.64 25.89 12.61
N ASP A 46 11.65 25.73 11.76
CA ASP A 46 11.72 26.42 10.47
C ASP A 46 10.59 25.90 9.55
N PRO A 47 10.01 26.74 8.68
CA PRO A 47 8.94 26.34 7.77
C PRO A 47 9.22 25.10 6.91
N SER A 48 10.48 24.76 6.65
CA SER A 48 10.84 23.54 5.92
C SER A 48 10.56 22.29 6.76
N TYR A 49 10.80 22.34 8.07
CA TYR A 49 10.50 21.23 8.96
C TYR A 49 8.99 20.99 9.07
N ASP A 50 8.20 22.05 9.26
CA ASP A 50 6.74 21.95 9.31
C ASP A 50 6.16 21.33 8.04
N LYS A 51 6.73 21.72 6.89
CA LYS A 51 6.37 21.14 5.60
C LYS A 51 6.75 19.66 5.50
N ASP A 52 7.96 19.29 5.94
CA ASP A 52 8.38 17.89 5.92
C ASP A 52 7.47 17.01 6.81
N VAL A 53 7.01 17.54 7.95
CA VAL A 53 6.04 16.87 8.83
C VAL A 53 4.70 16.68 8.09
N ASP A 54 4.16 17.73 7.47
CA ASP A 54 2.90 17.67 6.69
C ASP A 54 2.99 16.70 5.49
N ASP A 55 4.12 16.70 4.78
CA ASP A 55 4.39 15.76 3.69
C ASP A 55 4.42 14.30 4.20
N LEU A 56 4.97 14.06 5.39
CA LEU A 56 4.98 12.74 6.04
C LEU A 56 3.57 12.32 6.49
N GLU A 57 2.76 13.22 7.05
CA GLU A 57 1.36 12.93 7.38
C GLU A 57 0.52 12.62 6.12
N SER A 58 0.75 13.36 5.04
CA SER A 58 0.14 13.08 3.73
C SER A 58 0.55 11.71 3.20
N LEU A 59 1.84 11.35 3.33
CA LEU A 59 2.35 10.04 2.93
C LEU A 59 1.69 8.89 3.72
N LYS A 60 1.42 9.09 5.00
CA LYS A 60 0.69 8.11 5.83
C LYS A 60 -0.69 7.82 5.26
N LEU A 61 -1.45 8.86 4.94
CA LEU A 61 -2.79 8.72 4.35
C LEU A 61 -2.75 8.01 2.99
N ILE A 62 -1.73 8.30 2.17
CA ILE A 62 -1.51 7.62 0.89
C ILE A 62 -1.27 6.12 1.11
N TYR A 63 -0.45 5.73 2.09
CA TYR A 63 -0.23 4.32 2.40
C TYR A 63 -1.50 3.64 2.90
N GLU A 64 -2.22 4.22 3.86
CA GLU A 64 -3.48 3.66 4.38
C GLU A 64 -4.54 3.47 3.28
N THR A 65 -4.61 4.40 2.32
CA THR A 65 -5.56 4.32 1.21
C THR A 65 -5.13 3.29 0.17
N SER A 66 -3.85 3.28 -0.17
CA SER A 66 -3.32 2.34 -1.17
C SER A 66 -3.34 0.88 -0.69
N ILE A 67 -3.09 0.62 0.60
CA ILE A 67 -3.22 -0.73 1.19
C ILE A 67 -4.64 -1.26 0.99
N ARG A 68 -5.67 -0.49 1.38
CA ARG A 68 -7.09 -0.86 1.18
C ARG A 68 -7.43 -1.12 -0.29
N ASN A 69 -6.88 -0.32 -1.20
CA ASN A 69 -7.07 -0.53 -2.62
C ASN A 69 -6.43 -1.84 -3.10
N PHE A 70 -5.20 -2.14 -2.66
CA PHE A 70 -4.53 -3.39 -3.02
C PHE A 70 -5.24 -4.61 -2.45
N GLU A 71 -5.71 -4.56 -1.20
CA GLU A 71 -6.53 -5.62 -0.60
C GLU A 71 -7.81 -5.90 -1.41
N SER A 72 -8.50 -4.85 -1.86
CA SER A 72 -9.66 -4.99 -2.76
C SER A 72 -9.29 -5.64 -4.10
N GLN A 73 -8.13 -5.32 -4.67
CA GLN A 73 -7.65 -6.00 -5.87
C GLN A 73 -7.30 -7.48 -5.60
N VAL A 74 -6.67 -7.78 -4.46
CA VAL A 74 -6.38 -9.17 -4.04
C VAL A 74 -7.68 -9.98 -4.01
N ASP A 75 -8.72 -9.46 -3.36
CA ASP A 75 -10.03 -10.13 -3.29
C ASP A 75 -10.65 -10.33 -4.68
N LYS A 76 -10.55 -9.32 -5.55
CA LYS A 76 -11.02 -9.40 -6.93
C LYS A 76 -10.31 -10.52 -7.71
N TYR A 77 -8.99 -10.58 -7.67
CA TYR A 77 -8.25 -11.57 -8.46
C TYR A 77 -8.38 -12.98 -7.89
N ARG A 78 -8.54 -13.15 -6.56
CA ARG A 78 -8.90 -14.44 -5.97
C ARG A 78 -10.21 -14.97 -6.55
N LYS A 79 -11.28 -14.16 -6.56
CA LYS A 79 -12.57 -14.53 -7.15
C LYS A 79 -12.46 -14.91 -8.63
N LEU A 80 -11.76 -14.09 -9.42
CA LEU A 80 -11.56 -14.36 -10.84
C LEU A 80 -10.77 -15.66 -11.13
N ILE A 81 -9.88 -16.07 -10.22
CA ILE A 81 -9.13 -17.33 -10.34
C ILE A 81 -10.01 -18.54 -10.00
N ASP A 82 -10.92 -18.39 -9.04
CA ASP A 82 -11.85 -19.42 -8.60
C ASP A 82 -12.98 -19.67 -9.62
N GLU A 83 -13.33 -18.64 -10.40
CA GLU A 83 -14.32 -18.71 -11.49
C GLU A 83 -13.79 -19.34 -12.79
N ILE A 84 -12.47 -19.63 -12.88
CA ILE A 84 -11.82 -20.31 -14.02
C ILE A 84 -11.50 -21.77 -13.71
#